data_AF-A0A5D2FA39-F1
#
_entry.id   AF-A0A5D2FA39-F1
#
_cell.length_a   1.000
_cell.length_b   1.000
_cell.length_c   1.000
_cell.angle_alpha   90.00
_cell.angle_beta   90.00
_cell.angle_gamma   90.00
#
_symmetry.space_group_name_H-M   'P 1'
#
loop_
_entity.id
_entity.type
_entity.pdbx_description
1 polymer ?
#
loop_
_entity_poly.entity_id
_entity_poly.type
_entity_poly.pdbx_seq_one_letter_code
_entity_poly.pdbx_strand_id
1 'polypeptide(L)'
;INRSIYPRLALHFIQIIAANARHNRGFNEASLIISQVAVNEGTTLKRLKPRARGRSYLIKRPTCHITIALKDLEFEPLERYMLRPKPKNTGWLKKG
;
A
#
# COMPACT_ATOMS: atom_id res chain seq x y z
N ILE A 1 -3.20 -24.39 11.60
CA ILE A 1 -4.41 -23.54 11.82
C ILE A 1 -3.94 -22.11 11.99
N ASN A 2 -3.82 -21.37 10.89
CA ASN A 2 -3.52 -19.95 10.91
C ASN A 2 -4.78 -19.24 11.41
N ARG A 3 -4.89 -19.00 12.72
CA ARG A 3 -5.95 -18.15 13.24
C ARG A 3 -5.71 -16.76 12.68
N SER A 4 -6.60 -16.31 11.80
CA SER A 4 -6.74 -14.90 11.41
C SER A 4 -7.19 -14.09 12.63
N ILE A 5 -6.25 -13.89 13.54
CA ILE A 5 -6.21 -12.74 14.44
C ILE A 5 -5.64 -11.68 13.48
N TYR A 6 -6.36 -10.68 12.98
CA TYR A 6 -6.41 -9.33 13.55
C TYR A 6 -7.29 -8.44 12.62
N PRO A 7 -8.61 -8.69 12.50
CA PRO A 7 -9.48 -7.83 11.67
C PRO A 7 -9.46 -6.36 12.14
N ARG A 8 -9.27 -6.14 13.45
CA ARG A 8 -9.15 -4.80 14.04
C ARG A 8 -7.92 -4.03 13.57
N LEU A 9 -6.77 -4.71 13.42
CA LEU A 9 -5.54 -4.04 12.96
C LEU A 9 -5.66 -3.64 11.50
N ALA A 10 -6.23 -4.51 10.66
CA ALA A 10 -6.43 -4.22 9.24
C ALA A 10 -7.29 -2.95 9.03
N LEU A 11 -8.42 -2.85 9.75
CA LEU A 11 -9.27 -1.66 9.67
C LEU A 11 -8.53 -0.38 10.09
N HIS A 12 -7.77 -0.46 11.18
CA HIS A 12 -7.01 0.69 11.69
C HIS A 12 -5.94 1.16 10.69
N PHE A 13 -5.21 0.22 10.06
CA PHE A 13 -4.24 0.56 9.03
C PHE A 13 -4.90 1.25 7.84
N ILE A 14 -6.03 0.74 7.34
CA ILE A 14 -6.76 1.34 6.22
C ILE A 14 -7.17 2.78 6.54
N GLN A 15 -7.70 3.03 7.74
CA GLN A 15 -8.11 4.38 8.17
C GLN A 15 -6.93 5.35 8.22
N ILE A 16 -5.79 4.94 8.82
CA ILE A 16 -4.58 5.76 8.86
C ILE A 16 -4.07 6.06 7.45
N ILE A 17 -4.07 5.06 6.58
CA ILE A 17 -3.57 5.18 5.20
C ILE A 17 -4.44 6.11 4.38
N ALA A 18 -5.77 6.01 4.49
CA ALA A 18 -6.71 6.93 3.86
C ALA A 18 -6.50 8.37 4.37
N ALA A 19 -6.37 8.55 5.69
CA ALA A 19 -6.09 9.86 6.28
C ALA A 19 -4.76 10.44 5.80
N ASN A 20 -3.70 9.63 5.71
CA ASN A 20 -2.40 10.04 5.18
C ASN A 20 -2.47 10.41 3.70
N ALA A 21 -3.22 9.67 2.89
CA ALA A 21 -3.40 9.96 1.48
C ALA A 21 -4.13 11.28 1.26
N ARG A 22 -5.20 11.52 2.03
CA ARG A 22 -5.94 12.78 2.03
C ARG A 22 -5.06 13.96 2.50
N HIS A 23 -4.38 13.82 3.62
CA HIS A 23 -3.59 14.90 4.21
C HIS A 23 -2.34 15.25 3.37
N ASN A 24 -1.59 14.24 2.93
CA ASN A 24 -0.29 14.48 2.29
C ASN A 24 -0.38 14.66 0.77
N ARG A 25 -1.41 14.09 0.12
CA ARG A 25 -1.55 14.14 -1.35
C ARG A 25 -2.84 14.77 -1.85
N GLY A 26 -3.74 15.17 -0.94
CA GLY A 26 -5.01 15.82 -1.31
C GLY A 26 -5.97 14.91 -2.08
N PHE A 27 -5.77 13.60 -2.03
CA PHE A 27 -6.62 12.65 -2.75
C PHE A 27 -8.02 12.53 -2.13
N ASN A 28 -9.01 12.27 -2.98
CA ASN A 28 -10.39 12.07 -2.56
C ASN A 28 -10.57 10.62 -2.06
N GLU A 29 -11.13 10.46 -0.86
CA GLU A 29 -11.34 9.14 -0.25
C GLU A 29 -12.22 8.23 -1.12
N ALA A 30 -13.13 8.80 -1.91
CA ALA A 30 -14.03 8.03 -2.79
C ALA A 30 -13.35 7.46 -4.05
N SER A 31 -12.26 8.07 -4.52
CA SER A 31 -11.54 7.66 -5.73
C SER A 31 -10.29 6.80 -5.43
N LEU A 32 -9.96 6.67 -4.16
CA LEU A 32 -8.80 5.95 -3.63
C LEU A 32 -9.04 4.43 -3.61
N ILE A 33 -8.22 3.68 -4.33
CA ILE A 33 -8.23 2.22 -4.35
C ILE A 33 -6.90 1.64 -3.86
N ILE A 34 -6.96 0.47 -3.24
CA ILE A 34 -5.75 -0.28 -2.85
C ILE A 34 -5.25 -1.01 -4.10
N SER A 35 -4.05 -0.68 -4.56
CA SER A 35 -3.45 -1.31 -5.75
C SER A 35 -2.65 -2.55 -5.39
N GLN A 36 -1.94 -2.53 -4.27
CA GLN A 36 -1.08 -3.63 -3.84
C GLN A 36 -0.96 -3.67 -2.32
N VAL A 37 -0.93 -4.88 -1.76
CA VAL A 37 -0.62 -5.14 -0.35
C VAL A 37 0.44 -6.22 -0.28
N ALA A 38 1.53 -5.93 0.42
CA ALA A 38 2.61 -6.89 0.67
C ALA A 38 2.93 -6.94 2.16
N VAL A 39 3.25 -8.14 2.65
CA VAL A 39 3.70 -8.37 4.02
C VAL A 39 5.05 -9.06 3.95
N ASN A 40 6.07 -8.35 4.39
CA ASN A 40 7.45 -8.83 4.42
C ASN A 40 7.84 -9.25 5.83
N GLU A 41 8.74 -10.21 5.94
CA GLU A 41 9.31 -10.61 7.22
C GLU A 41 10.14 -9.45 7.79
N GLY A 42 9.93 -9.18 9.08
CA GLY A 42 10.69 -8.19 9.83
C GLY A 42 11.75 -8.86 10.72
N THR A 43 12.42 -8.05 11.54
CA THR A 43 13.42 -8.59 12.47
C THR A 43 12.77 -9.47 13.52
N THR A 44 13.32 -10.67 13.71
CA THR A 44 12.85 -11.60 14.74
C THR A 44 13.67 -11.44 16.01
N LEU A 45 13.03 -10.93 17.06
CA LEU A 45 13.66 -10.80 18.38
C LEU A 45 13.69 -12.17 19.07
N LYS A 46 14.79 -12.46 19.78
CA LYS A 46 14.95 -13.70 20.55
C LYS A 46 15.07 -13.37 22.03
N ARG A 47 14.34 -14.10 22.87
CA ARG A 47 14.48 -14.03 24.34
C ARG A 47 14.72 -15.42 24.90
N LEU A 48 15.69 -15.54 25.80
CA LEU A 48 15.93 -16.78 26.51
C LEU A 48 14.85 -16.98 27.57
N LYS A 49 14.23 -18.16 27.60
CA LYS A 49 13.27 -18.56 28.64
C LYS A 49 13.87 -19.72 29.44
N PRO A 50 14.11 -19.54 30.76
CA PRO A 50 14.58 -20.62 31.62
C PRO A 50 13.52 -21.73 31.72
N ARG A 51 13.98 -22.98 31.83
CA ARG A 51 13.18 -24.20 31.98
C ARG A 51 13.77 -25.08 33.08
N ALA A 52 13.00 -26.08 33.51
CA ALA A 52 13.45 -27.02 34.52
C ALA A 52 14.72 -27.78 34.11
N ARG A 53 15.47 -28.28 35.10
CA ARG A 53 16.71 -29.07 34.92
C ARG A 53 17.83 -28.33 34.17
N GLY A 54 18.00 -27.03 34.45
CA GLY A 54 19.08 -26.21 33.86
C GLY A 54 18.95 -25.95 32.35
N ARG A 55 17.80 -26.28 31.74
CA ARG A 55 17.56 -26.08 30.31
C ARG A 55 17.07 -24.66 30.03
N SER A 56 17.34 -24.16 28.84
CA SER A 56 16.82 -22.89 28.36
C SER A 56 16.44 -22.98 26.89
N TYR A 57 15.34 -22.34 26.51
CA TYR A 57 14.86 -22.29 25.12
C TYR A 57 14.70 -20.86 24.65
N LEU A 58 14.83 -20.65 23.34
CA LEU A 58 14.62 -19.34 22.72
C LEU A 58 13.15 -19.14 22.37
N ILE A 59 12.53 -18.07 22.87
CA ILE A 59 11.27 -17.55 22.35
C ILE A 59 11.60 -16.59 21.21
N LYS A 60 11.09 -16.88 20.02
CA LYS A 60 11.11 -15.97 18.88
C LYS A 60 9.89 -15.07 18.92
N ARG A 61 10.08 -13.77 18.71
CA ARG A 61 9.01 -12.78 18.48
C ARG A 61 9.19 -12.26 17.06
N PRO A 62 8.57 -12.89 16.05
CA PRO A 62 8.64 -12.42 14.68
C PRO A 62 7.89 -11.09 14.54
N THR A 63 8.45 -10.18 13.76
CA THR A 63 7.79 -8.95 13.33
C THR A 63 7.59 -8.98 11.82
N CYS A 64 6.81 -8.05 11.29
CA CYS A 64 6.60 -7.93 9.84
C CYS A 64 6.57 -6.45 9.44
N HIS A 65 6.90 -6.20 8.18
CA HIS A 65 6.72 -4.91 7.54
C HIS A 65 5.55 -5.01 6.57
N ILE A 66 4.53 -4.17 6.77
CA ILE A 66 3.34 -4.13 5.93
C ILE A 66 3.50 -2.95 4.97
N THR A 67 3.43 -3.23 3.66
CA THR A 67 3.47 -2.21 2.61
C THR A 67 2.14 -2.20 1.89
N ILE A 68 1.48 -1.04 1.87
CA ILE A 68 0.19 -0.84 1.21
C ILE A 68 0.37 0.28 0.20
N ALA A 69 0.12 -0.02 -1.07
CA ALA A 69 0.13 0.93 -2.15
C ALA A 69 -1.30 1.35 -2.48
N LEU A 70 -1.49 2.66 -2.61
CA LEU A 70 -2.74 3.28 -3.00
C LEU A 70 -2.61 3.82 -4.42
N LYS A 71 -3.72 3.77 -5.15
CA LYS A 71 -3.86 4.39 -6.47
C LYS A 71 -5.15 5.20 -6.46
N ASP A 72 -5.07 6.40 -7.03
CA ASP A 72 -6.24 7.21 -7.33
C ASP A 72 -6.72 6.86 -8.74
N LEU A 73 -8.02 6.63 -8.89
CA LEU A 73 -8.65 6.30 -10.18
C LEU A 73 -8.72 7.50 -11.12
N GLU A 74 -8.82 8.71 -10.57
CA GLU A 74 -8.96 9.94 -11.35
C GLU A 74 -7.61 10.55 -11.75
N PHE A 75 -6.53 10.08 -11.10
CA PHE A 75 -5.18 10.55 -11.40
C PHE A 75 -4.66 9.93 -12.69
N GLU A 76 -4.87 10.65 -13.79
CA GLU A 76 -4.22 10.38 -15.06
C GLU A 76 -2.83 11.03 -15.10
N PRO A 77 -1.73 10.25 -15.09
CA PRO A 77 -0.40 10.82 -15.14
C PRO A 77 -0.19 11.59 -16.45
N LEU A 78 0.50 12.74 -16.37
CA LEU A 78 0.84 13.59 -17.52
C LEU A 78 1.55 12.81 -18.65
N GLU A 79 2.25 11.72 -18.34
CA GLU A 79 2.83 10.83 -19.36
C GLU A 79 1.77 10.28 -20.34
N ARG A 80 0.55 9.97 -19.87
CA ARG A 80 -0.55 9.57 -20.75
C ARG A 80 -0.99 10.69 -21.68
N TYR A 81 -0.87 11.96 -21.26
CA TYR A 81 -1.11 13.12 -22.14
C TYR A 81 0.00 13.28 -23.18
N MET A 82 1.26 13.03 -22.82
CA MET A 82 2.40 13.14 -23.75
C MET A 82 2.44 12.02 -24.79
N LEU A 83 1.94 10.81 -24.45
CA LEU A 83 1.85 9.67 -25.37
C LEU A 83 0.62 9.71 -26.29
N ARG A 84 -0.27 10.70 -26.14
CA ARG A 84 -1.39 10.85 -27.09
C ARG A 84 -0.84 11.30 -28.44
N PRO A 85 -1.05 10.55 -29.53
CA PRO A 85 -0.68 11.02 -30.85
C PRO A 85 -1.43 12.33 -31.11
N LYS A 86 -0.69 13.40 -31.43
CA LYS A 86 -1.31 14.68 -31.78
C LYS A 86 -2.30 14.43 -32.93
N PRO A 87 -3.53 14.98 -32.85
CA PRO A 87 -4.48 14.81 -33.94
C PRO A 87 -3.82 15.32 -35.22
N LYS A 88 -3.74 14.48 -36.25
CA LYS A 88 -3.29 14.92 -37.57
C LYS A 88 -4.27 16.00 -37.99
N ASN A 89 -3.77 17.22 -38.19
CA ASN A 89 -4.55 18.37 -38.63
C ASN A 89 -5.38 17.97 -39.87
N THR A 90 -6.65 17.64 -39.68
CA THR A 90 -7.59 17.53 -40.80
C THR A 90 -7.83 18.96 -41.26
N GLY A 91 -7.25 19.29 -42.41
CA GLY A 91 -7.16 20.63 -42.95
C GLY A 91 -8.51 21.36 -42.99
N TRP A 92 -8.65 22.34 -42.11
CA TRP A 92 -9.61 23.44 -42.27
C TRP A 92 -8.85 24.67 -42.73
N LEU A 93 -8.43 24.64 -43.99
CA LEU A 93 -7.98 25.82 -44.72
C LEU A 93 -8.09 25.47 -46.21
N LYS A 94 -9.28 25.69 -46.80
CA LYS A 94 -9.54 26.02 -48.22
C LYS A 94 -11.06 26.05 -48.47
N LYS A 95 -11.69 27.17 -48.13
CA LYS A 95 -12.83 27.75 -48.86
C LYS A 95 -12.46 29.24 -48.92
N GLY A 96 -12.06 29.79 -50.06
CA GLY A 96 -12.80 29.79 -51.31
C GLY A 96 -13.60 31.07 -51.30
#